data_AF-A0A6I7N7A1-F1
#
_entry.id   AF-A0A6I7N7A1-F1
#
_cell.length_a   1.000
_cell.length_b   1.000
_cell.length_c   1.000
_cell.angle_alpha   90.00
_cell.angle_beta   90.00
_cell.angle_gamma   90.00
#
_symmetry.space_group_name_H-M   'P 1'
#
loop_
_entity.id
_entity.type
_entity.pdbx_description
1 polymer ?
#
loop_
_entity_poly.entity_id
_entity_poly.type
_entity_poly.pdbx_seq_one_letter_code
_entity_poly.pdbx_strand_id
1 'polypeptide(L)' 'QAALILRAERRGLQLSDDAVRYLFSRAGRSMSELFALLERLDQASLQAQRRLTVPFIKQVLGW' A
#
# COMPACT_ATOMS: atom_id res chain seq x y z
N GLN A 1 9.20 10.18 4.00
CA GLN A 1 8.10 9.19 4.15
C GLN A 1 6.70 9.81 4.29
N ALA A 2 6.54 11.13 4.49
CA ALA A 2 5.23 11.79 4.62
C ALA A 2 4.39 11.87 3.33
N ALA A 3 5.03 11.98 2.15
CA ALA A 3 4.32 12.16 0.89
C ALA A 3 3.45 10.95 0.47
N LEU A 4 3.86 9.73 0.86
CA LEU A 4 3.14 8.50 0.55
C LEU A 4 1.87 8.38 1.42
N ILE A 5 2.02 8.60 2.73
CA ILE A 5 0.95 8.53 3.71
C ILE A 5 -0.11 9.58 3.39
N LEU A 6 0.30 10.83 3.19
CA LEU A 6 -0.61 11.92 2.84
C LEU A 6 -1.41 11.63 1.55
N ARG A 7 -0.79 10.96 0.56
CA ARG A 7 -1.45 10.63 -0.70
C ARG A 7 -2.38 9.43 -0.57
N ALA A 8 -2.02 8.45 0.25
CA ALA A 8 -2.90 7.35 0.61
C ALA A 8 -4.15 7.85 1.36
N GLU A 9 -3.97 8.71 2.36
CA GLU A 9 -5.08 9.34 3.08
C GLU A 9 -5.99 10.13 2.13
N ARG A 10 -5.42 10.90 1.19
CA ARG A 10 -6.19 11.61 0.15
C ARG A 10 -6.96 10.69 -0.80
N ARG A 11 -6.60 9.40 -0.88
CA ARG A 11 -7.33 8.39 -1.67
C ARG A 11 -8.29 7.54 -0.81
N GLY A 12 -8.46 7.87 0.48
CA GLY A 12 -9.30 7.09 1.40
C GLY A 12 -8.66 5.79 1.87
N LEU A 13 -7.37 5.58 1.59
CA LEU A 13 -6.65 4.39 2.01
C LEU A 13 -6.21 4.52 3.46
N GLN A 14 -6.80 3.69 4.31
CA GLN A 14 -6.32 3.48 5.67
C GLN A 14 -5.21 2.43 5.63
N LEU A 15 -3.95 2.88 5.55
CA LEU A 15 -2.79 2.03 5.78
C LEU A 15 -2.43 2.03 7.27
N SER A 16 -2.10 0.85 7.80
CA SER A 16 -1.39 0.78 9.08
C SER A 16 0.07 1.19 8.90
N ASP A 17 0.70 1.71 9.96
CA ASP A 17 2.13 2.06 9.94
C ASP A 17 3.02 0.87 9.54
N ASP A 18 2.66 -0.34 9.97
CA ASP A 18 3.39 -1.56 9.61
C ASP A 18 3.26 -1.89 8.13
N ALA A 19 2.08 -1.66 7.54
CA ALA A 19 1.85 -1.85 6.11
C ALA A 19 2.69 -0.87 5.27
N VAL A 20 2.79 0.39 5.70
CA VAL A 20 3.64 1.39 5.07
C VAL A 20 5.12 0.95 5.13
N ARG A 21 5.62 0.60 6.32
CA ARG A 21 7.01 0.15 6.50
C ARG A 21 7.30 -1.10 5.66
N TYR A 22 6.36 -2.04 5.62
CA TYR A 22 6.48 -3.28 4.85
C TYR A 22 6.51 -3.02 3.33
N LEU A 23 5.71 -2.07 2.82
CA LEU A 23 5.78 -1.67 1.42
C LEU A 23 7.12 -1.03 1.09
N PHE A 24 7.64 -0.15 1.94
CA PHE A 24 8.95 0.47 1.74
C PHE A 24 10.12 -0.50 1.80
N SER A 25 10.02 -1.60 2.55
CA SER A 25 11.09 -2.60 2.60
C SER A 25 11.11 -3.54 1.40
N ARG A 26 10.00 -3.62 0.65
CA ARG A 26 9.81 -4.56 -0.47
C ARG A 26 9.77 -3.88 -1.84
N ALA A 27 9.12 -2.73 -1.94
CA ALA A 27 9.21 -1.88 -3.12
C ALA A 27 10.66 -1.40 -3.21
N GLY A 28 11.33 -1.65 -4.33
CA GLY A 28 12.73 -1.28 -4.51
C GLY A 28 12.97 0.24 -4.40
N ARG A 29 14.16 0.70 -4.79
CA ARG A 29 14.50 2.14 -4.74
C ARG A 29 13.73 3.00 -5.77
N SER A 30 12.76 2.42 -6.49
CA SER A 30 11.96 3.12 -7.50
C SER A 30 10.65 3.61 -6.91
N MET A 31 10.49 4.93 -6.81
CA MET A 31 9.24 5.55 -6.39
C MET A 31 8.09 5.19 -7.35
N SER A 32 8.37 5.02 -8.65
CA SER A 32 7.38 4.65 -9.66
C SER A 32 6.82 3.24 -9.43
N GLU A 33 7.67 2.30 -9.02
CA GLU A 33 7.24 0.94 -8.66
C GLU A 33 6.34 0.97 -7.42
N LEU A 34 6.73 1.72 -6.40
CA LEU A 34 5.93 1.90 -5.18
C LEU A 34 4.54 2.47 -5.48
N PHE A 35 4.44 3.43 -6.41
CA PHE A 35 3.14 3.96 -6.83
C PHE A 35 2.28 2.90 -7.55
N ALA A 36 2.85 2.12 -8.47
CA ALA A 36 2.12 1.06 -9.16
C ALA A 36 1.60 -0.01 -8.17
N LEU A 37 2.40 -0.36 -7.16
CA LEU A 37 1.98 -1.28 -6.09
C LEU A 37 0.83 -0.70 -5.26
N LEU A 38 0.91 0.59 -4.91
CA LEU A 38 -0.17 1.26 -4.18
C LEU A 38 -1.47 1.30 -4.96
N GLU A 39 -1.44 1.54 -6.28
CA GLU A 39 -2.65 1.53 -7.10
C GLU A 39 -3.30 0.15 -7.17
N ARG A 40 -2.49 -0.91 -7.30
CA ARG A 40 -3.00 -2.28 -7.25
C ARG A 40 -3.64 -2.61 -5.89
N LEU A 41 -2.98 -2.20 -4.81
CA LEU A 41 -3.46 -2.42 -3.44
C LEU A 41 -4.74 -1.63 -3.15
N ASP A 42 -4.83 -0.39 -3.63
CA ASP A 42 -5.99 0.48 -3.51
C ASP A 42 -7.24 -0.19 -4.10
N GLN A 43 -7.14 -0.63 -5.36
CA GLN A 43 -8.22 -1.31 -6.06
C GLN A 43 -8.64 -2.61 -5.36
N ALA A 44 -7.68 -3.42 -4.93
CA ALA A 44 -7.98 -4.65 -4.20
C ALA A 44 -8.66 -4.36 -2.84
N SER A 45 -8.21 -3.33 -2.13
CA SER A 45 -8.75 -2.96 -0.81
C SER A 45 -10.18 -2.45 -0.90
N LEU A 46 -10.49 -1.70 -1.97
CA LEU A 46 -11.81 -1.17 -2.25
C LEU A 46 -12.79 -2.30 -2.59
N GLN A 47 -12.37 -3.25 -3.43
CA GLN A 47 -13.16 -4.44 -3.77
C GLN A 47 -13.41 -5.32 -2.54
N ALA A 48 -12.41 -5.49 -1.68
CA ALA A 48 -12.52 -6.30 -0.47
C ALA A 48 -13.24 -5.57 0.68
N GLN A 49 -13.45 -4.25 0.58
CA GLN A 49 -13.91 -3.38 1.67
C GLN A 49 -13.08 -3.55 2.96
N ARG A 50 -11.76 -3.65 2.81
CA ARG A 50 -10.83 -3.94 3.92
C ARG A 50 -9.65 -2.97 3.95
N ARG A 51 -9.12 -2.72 5.14
CA ARG A 51 -7.91 -1.90 5.34
C ARG A 51 -6.66 -2.59 4.78
N LEU A 52 -5.70 -1.78 4.33
CA LEU A 52 -4.38 -2.26 3.92
C LEU A 52 -3.55 -2.63 5.15
N THR A 53 -3.38 -3.94 5.34
CA THR A 53 -2.56 -4.55 6.39
C THR A 53 -1.46 -5.41 5.77
N VAL A 54 -0.41 -5.74 6.52
CA VAL A 54 0.67 -6.62 6.02
C VAL A 54 0.14 -7.96 5.47
N PRO A 55 -0.77 -8.69 6.15
CA PRO A 55 -1.35 -9.91 5.59
C PRO A 55 -2.09 -9.69 4.26
N PHE A 56 -2.83 -8.59 4.14
CA PHE A 56 -3.55 -8.26 2.92
C PHE A 56 -2.60 -7.93 1.76
N ILE A 57 -1.53 -7.19 2.04
CA ILE A 57 -0.49 -6.87 1.05
C ILE A 57 0.16 -8.14 0.52
N LYS A 58 0.53 -9.08 1.40
CA LYS A 58 1.09 -10.38 0.99
C LYS A 58 0.13 -11.15 0.09
N GLN A 59 -1.16 -11.18 0.46
CA GLN A 59 -2.20 -11.84 -0.33
C GLN A 59 -2.32 -11.24 -1.75
N VAL A 60 -2.33 -9.90 -1.86
CA VAL A 60 -2.54 -9.22 -3.15
C VAL A 60 -1.30 -9.24 -4.04
N LEU A 61 -0.11 -9.07 -3.46
CA LEU A 61 1.15 -8.95 -4.20
C LEU A 61 1.91 -10.28 -4.36
N GLY A 62 1.56 -11.32 -3.60
CA GLY A 62 2.23 -12.62 -3.64
C GLY A 62 3.61 -12.61 -2.97
N TRP A 63 3.76 -11.88 -1.87
CA TRP A 63 5.02 -11.69 -1.13
C TRP A 63 5.17 -12.54 0.12
#